data_AF-A0A4Q2X0N8-F1
#
_entry.id   AF-A0A4Q2X0N8-F1
#
_cell.length_a   1.000
_cell.length_b   1.000
_cell.length_c   1.000
_cell.angle_alpha   90.00
_cell.angle_beta   90.00
_cell.angle_gamma   90.00
#
_symmetry.space_group_name_H-M   'P 1'
#
loop_
_entity.id
_entity.type
_entity.pdbx_description
1 polymer ?
#
loop_
_entity_poly.entity_id
_entity_poly.type
_entity_poly.pdbx_seq_one_letter_code
_entity_poly.pdbx_strand_id
1 'polypeptide(L)'
;MRGSPLLRFILLAFALAATAAGLARVTSSRQSGGTVSHVSPKEKPATKTDNVPFRLLLSDPASEVIIDAAAPLRLTASDSAISGGIVLDSRNPSLGLIVRWKSPTTPGEHRFAKLTLEAPGQPTFTHVFDADGDIDDFLELPFPVSK
;
A
#
# COMPACT_ATOMS: atom_id res chain seq x y z
N MET A 1 -9.96 37.58 -42.81
CA MET A 1 -9.84 37.65 -41.33
C MET A 1 -8.50 37.04 -40.91
N ARG A 2 -7.45 37.85 -40.74
CA ARG A 2 -6.16 37.37 -40.24
C ARG A 2 -6.22 37.41 -38.71
N GLY A 3 -6.45 36.25 -38.09
CA GLY A 3 -6.54 36.14 -36.64
C GLY A 3 -5.25 36.61 -35.97
N SER A 4 -5.36 37.47 -34.96
CA SER A 4 -4.22 38.06 -34.26
C SER A 4 -3.35 36.96 -33.64
N PRO A 5 -2.06 36.86 -34.00
CA PRO A 5 -1.13 35.89 -33.40
C PRO A 5 -0.98 36.10 -31.89
N LEU A 6 -1.22 37.33 -31.42
CA LEU A 6 -1.18 37.69 -30.00
C LEU A 6 -2.35 37.06 -29.23
N LEU A 7 -3.54 36.99 -29.84
CA LEU A 7 -4.71 36.32 -29.24
C LEU A 7 -4.49 34.81 -29.11
N ARG A 8 -3.84 34.19 -30.10
CA ARG A 8 -3.50 32.75 -30.07
C ARG A 8 -2.50 32.43 -28.97
N PHE A 9 -1.50 33.29 -28.79
CA PHE A 9 -0.51 33.13 -27.72
C PHE A 9 -1.16 33.24 -26.34
N ILE A 10 -2.07 34.20 -26.13
CA ILE A 10 -2.80 34.34 -24.86
C ILE A 10 -3.65 33.10 -24.58
N LEU A 11 -4.37 32.58 -25.59
CA LEU A 11 -5.18 31.37 -25.43
C LEU A 11 -4.32 30.14 -25.11
N LEU A 12 -3.16 30.00 -25.76
CA LEU A 12 -2.22 28.91 -25.49
C LEU A 12 -1.62 29.01 -24.08
N ALA A 13 -1.24 30.21 -23.63
CA ALA A 13 -0.74 30.44 -22.29
C ALA A 13 -1.79 30.10 -21.22
N PHE A 14 -3.05 30.46 -21.46
CA PHE A 14 -4.16 30.10 -20.56
C PHE A 14 -4.41 28.58 -20.51
N ALA A 15 -4.42 27.91 -21.66
CA ALA A 15 -4.57 26.45 -21.71
C ALA A 15 -3.43 25.72 -20.99
N LEU A 16 -2.20 26.21 -21.15
CA LEU A 16 -1.02 25.66 -20.48
C LEU A 16 -1.09 25.86 -18.96
N ALA A 17 -1.49 27.04 -18.51
CA ALA A 17 -1.66 27.33 -17.08
C ALA A 17 -2.76 26.48 -16.43
N ALA A 18 -3.90 26.29 -17.11
CA ALA A 18 -4.98 25.43 -16.62
C ALA A 18 -4.53 23.96 -16.50
N THR A 19 -3.74 23.48 -17.45
CA THR A 19 -3.19 22.12 -17.43
C THR A 19 -2.20 21.93 -16.28
N ALA A 20 -1.30 22.91 -16.07
CA ALA A 20 -0.34 22.87 -14.95
C ALA A 20 -1.05 22.90 -13.58
N ALA A 21 -2.10 23.71 -13.42
CA ALA A 21 -2.89 23.77 -12.20
C ALA A 21 -3.66 22.46 -11.93
N GLY A 22 -4.20 21.84 -12.99
CA GLY A 22 -4.82 20.52 -12.91
C GLY A 22 -3.84 19.44 -12.42
N LEU A 23 -2.64 19.41 -13.00
CA LEU A 23 -1.59 18.47 -12.59
C LEU A 23 -1.15 18.69 -11.14
N ALA A 24 -0.90 19.95 -10.76
CA ALA A 24 -0.47 20.30 -9.41
C ALA A 24 -1.49 19.84 -8.36
N ARG A 25 -2.80 20.02 -8.62
CA ARG A 25 -3.86 19.56 -7.71
C ARG A 25 -3.86 18.04 -7.53
N VAL A 26 -3.65 17.28 -8.62
CA VAL A 26 -3.59 15.82 -8.56
C VAL A 26 -2.37 15.35 -7.76
N THR A 27 -1.24 16.05 -7.87
CA THR A 27 -0.02 15.73 -7.11
C THR A 27 -0.06 16.19 -5.64
N SER A 28 -0.75 17.30 -5.33
CA SER A 28 -0.84 17.84 -3.96
C SER A 28 -1.65 16.97 -3.01
N SER A 29 -2.47 16.04 -3.53
CA SER A 29 -3.15 15.02 -2.72
C SER A 29 -2.19 14.07 -1.98
N ARG A 30 -0.89 14.07 -2.28
CA ARG A 30 0.09 13.15 -1.66
C ARG A 30 0.95 13.79 -0.56
N GLN A 31 0.74 15.05 -0.19
CA GLN A 31 1.57 15.71 0.81
C GLN A 31 0.74 16.45 1.86
N SER A 32 0.05 15.66 2.69
CA SER A 32 -0.35 16.12 4.02
C SER A 32 0.64 15.54 5.02
N GLY A 33 1.66 16.35 5.35
CA GLY A 33 2.50 16.11 6.52
C GLY A 33 1.63 16.16 7.77
N GLY A 34 1.40 14.99 8.36
CA GLY A 34 0.76 14.82 9.65
C GLY A 34 1.82 14.47 10.69
N THR A 35 2.07 15.43 11.56
CA THR A 35 2.85 15.42 12.81
C THR A 35 3.10 14.05 13.44
N VAL A 36 4.38 13.77 13.69
CA VAL A 36 4.87 12.70 14.57
C VAL A 36 4.23 12.86 15.96
N SER A 37 3.43 11.89 16.38
CA SER A 37 3.09 11.69 17.79
C SER A 37 3.55 10.29 18.20
N HIS A 38 4.70 10.25 18.86
CA HIS A 38 5.14 9.11 19.64
C HIS A 38 4.20 9.00 20.85
N VAL A 39 3.26 8.05 20.80
CA VAL A 39 2.41 7.71 21.96
C VAL A 39 2.79 6.31 22.42
N SER A 40 3.52 6.26 23.54
CA SER A 40 3.66 5.08 24.40
C SER A 40 2.27 4.56 24.82
N PRO A 41 2.13 3.25 25.04
CA PRO A 41 0.84 2.57 25.00
C PRO A 41 -0.01 2.94 26.22
N LYS A 42 -1.12 3.63 25.97
CA LYS A 42 -2.22 3.71 26.93
C LYS A 42 -3.25 2.69 26.52
N GLU A 43 -3.18 1.55 27.20
CA GLU A 43 -4.17 0.49 27.23
C GLU A 43 -5.57 1.10 27.36
N LYS A 44 -6.33 1.04 26.27
CA LYS A 44 -7.75 1.37 26.21
C LYS A 44 -8.49 0.05 25.97
N PRO A 45 -9.61 -0.22 26.68
CA PRO A 45 -10.19 -1.55 26.73
C PRO A 45 -10.61 -2.04 25.34
N ALA A 46 -10.22 -3.28 25.03
CA ALA A 46 -10.46 -3.96 23.77
C ALA A 46 -11.94 -3.92 23.38
N THR A 47 -12.25 -3.12 22.37
CA THR A 47 -13.31 -3.51 21.44
C THR A 47 -12.72 -4.69 20.67
N LYS A 48 -13.30 -5.89 20.80
CA LYS A 48 -12.92 -7.08 20.01
C LYS A 48 -12.86 -6.66 18.54
N THR A 49 -11.65 -6.37 18.09
CA THR A 49 -11.33 -6.07 16.71
C THR A 49 -10.53 -7.29 16.30
N ASP A 50 -10.97 -7.98 15.24
CA ASP A 50 -10.33 -9.17 14.68
C ASP A 50 -8.98 -8.82 14.06
N ASN A 51 -8.08 -8.33 14.91
CA ASN A 51 -6.75 -7.89 14.56
C ASN A 51 -5.86 -9.14 14.54
N VAL A 52 -5.56 -9.61 13.34
CA VAL A 52 -4.71 -10.77 13.10
C VAL A 52 -3.25 -10.29 13.03
N PRO A 53 -2.38 -10.75 13.95
CA PRO A 53 -0.96 -10.49 13.86
C PRO A 53 -0.40 -11.00 12.54
N PHE A 54 0.46 -10.19 11.92
CA PHE A 54 1.18 -10.57 10.72
C PHE A 54 2.67 -10.29 10.84
N ARG A 55 3.42 -11.07 10.06
CA ARG A 55 4.82 -10.81 9.74
C ARG A 55 4.98 -10.88 8.22
N LEU A 56 5.59 -9.86 7.65
CA LEU A 56 5.94 -9.79 6.24
C LEU A 56 7.46 -9.73 6.12
N LEU A 57 8.03 -10.67 5.37
CA LEU A 57 9.45 -10.69 5.03
C LEU A 57 9.59 -10.44 3.53
N LEU A 58 10.36 -9.42 3.18
CA LEU A 58 10.69 -9.02 1.82
C LEU A 58 12.08 -9.53 1.47
N SER A 59 12.27 -10.01 0.25
CA SER A 59 13.58 -10.42 -0.25
C SER A 59 14.54 -9.23 -0.47
N ASP A 60 14.00 -8.03 -0.72
CA ASP A 60 14.74 -6.79 -0.97
C ASP A 60 13.97 -5.57 -0.41
N PRO A 61 14.60 -4.41 -0.14
CA PRO A 61 13.88 -3.22 0.30
C PRO A 61 12.83 -2.72 -0.70
N ALA A 62 11.69 -2.28 -0.18
CA ALA A 62 10.58 -1.78 -0.98
C ALA A 62 10.40 -0.27 -0.81
N SER A 63 9.98 0.41 -1.87
CA SER A 63 9.58 1.81 -1.78
C SER A 63 8.16 1.95 -1.20
N GLU A 64 7.30 0.97 -1.44
CA GLU A 64 5.91 0.94 -1.00
C GLU A 64 5.46 -0.51 -0.78
N VAL A 65 4.77 -0.74 0.33
CA VAL A 65 4.06 -1.99 0.61
C VAL A 65 2.62 -1.64 0.97
N ILE A 66 1.67 -2.28 0.32
CA ILE A 66 0.24 -2.14 0.61
C ILE A 66 -0.31 -3.52 0.91
N ILE A 67 -0.90 -3.68 2.09
CA ILE A 67 -1.70 -4.85 2.44
C ILE A 67 -3.15 -4.42 2.34
N ASP A 68 -3.84 -4.88 1.30
CA ASP A 68 -5.25 -4.60 1.06
C ASP A 68 -6.10 -5.67 1.74
N ALA A 69 -6.86 -5.28 2.75
CA ALA A 69 -7.68 -6.16 3.57
C ALA A 69 -9.00 -5.44 3.89
N ALA A 70 -9.65 -5.70 5.02
CA ALA A 70 -10.85 -4.93 5.40
C ALA A 70 -10.55 -3.43 5.58
N ALA A 71 -9.33 -3.11 6.02
CA ALA A 71 -8.78 -1.76 6.03
C ALA A 71 -7.39 -1.80 5.38
N PRO A 72 -7.15 -1.03 4.30
CA PRO A 72 -5.86 -1.05 3.61
C PRO A 72 -4.76 -0.47 4.49
N LEU A 73 -3.68 -1.21 4.66
CA LEU A 73 -2.48 -0.79 5.40
C LEU A 73 -1.39 -0.40 4.40
N ARG A 74 -0.99 0.87 4.42
CA ARG A 74 0.10 1.39 3.59
C ARG A 74 1.34 1.61 4.43
N LEU A 75 2.45 1.04 4.00
CA LEU A 75 3.71 1.01 4.71
C LEU A 75 4.82 1.49 3.79
N THR A 76 5.65 2.39 4.31
CA THR A 76 6.93 2.74 3.67
C THR A 76 7.98 1.81 4.24
N ALA A 77 8.40 0.82 3.44
CA ALA A 77 9.20 -0.30 3.92
C ALA A 77 10.70 -0.09 3.62
N SER A 78 11.37 0.72 4.43
CA SER A 78 12.85 0.77 4.38
C SER A 78 13.48 -0.56 4.81
N ASP A 79 12.79 -1.31 5.67
CA ASP A 79 13.24 -2.55 6.25
C ASP A 79 12.66 -3.76 5.51
N SER A 80 13.44 -4.85 5.45
CA SER A 80 13.04 -6.10 4.81
C SER A 80 12.09 -6.94 5.66
N ALA A 81 11.85 -6.58 6.92
CA ALA A 81 10.92 -7.28 7.80
C ALA A 81 9.93 -6.29 8.42
N ILE A 82 8.64 -6.56 8.26
CA ILE A 82 7.55 -5.74 8.77
C ILE A 82 6.65 -6.62 9.62
N SER A 83 6.11 -6.08 10.70
CA SER A 83 5.16 -6.78 11.56
C SER A 83 4.12 -5.81 12.08
N GLY A 84 2.94 -6.33 12.37
CA GLY A 84 1.83 -5.53 12.86
C GLY A 84 0.58 -6.37 13.02
N GLY A 85 -0.57 -5.70 13.00
CA GLY A 85 -1.87 -6.34 12.97
C GLY A 85 -2.68 -5.87 11.76
N ILE A 86 -3.40 -6.81 11.15
CA ILE A 86 -4.34 -6.54 10.06
C ILE A 86 -5.75 -6.90 10.48
N VAL A 87 -6.72 -6.11 10.03
CA VAL A 87 -8.14 -6.42 10.21
C VAL A 87 -8.63 -7.14 8.95
N LEU A 88 -9.14 -8.35 9.13
CA LEU A 88 -9.69 -9.16 8.04
C LEU A 88 -11.22 -9.13 8.07
N ASP A 89 -11.85 -9.24 6.90
CA ASP A 89 -13.31 -9.39 6.81
C ASP A 89 -13.67 -10.84 7.13
N SER A 90 -14.50 -11.05 8.17
CA SER A 90 -14.99 -12.36 8.59
C SER A 90 -15.91 -13.05 7.59
N ARG A 91 -16.56 -12.28 6.70
CA ARG A 91 -17.47 -12.83 5.68
C ARG A 91 -16.75 -13.25 4.41
N ASN A 92 -15.65 -12.58 4.09
CA ASN A 92 -14.83 -12.87 2.93
C ASN A 92 -13.35 -12.60 3.26
N PRO A 93 -12.64 -13.56 3.87
CA PRO A 93 -11.27 -13.34 4.30
C PRO A 93 -10.32 -13.42 3.10
N SER A 94 -10.11 -12.28 2.45
CA SER A 94 -9.14 -12.10 1.38
C SER A 94 -8.12 -11.03 1.74
N LEU A 95 -6.92 -11.16 1.19
CA LEU A 95 -5.82 -10.21 1.35
C LEU A 95 -5.12 -9.98 0.01
N GLY A 96 -5.00 -8.71 -0.39
CA GLY A 96 -4.13 -8.27 -1.47
C GLY A 96 -2.78 -7.82 -0.94
N LEU A 97 -1.71 -8.12 -1.66
CA LEU A 97 -0.37 -7.61 -1.38
C LEU A 97 0.18 -6.91 -2.61
N ILE A 98 0.52 -5.63 -2.42
CA ILE A 98 1.27 -4.85 -3.41
C ILE A 98 2.64 -4.54 -2.82
N VAL A 99 3.70 -4.90 -3.54
CA VAL A 99 5.08 -4.54 -3.20
C VAL A 99 5.72 -3.85 -4.38
N ARG A 100 6.11 -2.59 -4.18
CA ARG A 100 6.89 -1.82 -5.15
C ARG A 100 8.33 -1.80 -4.68
N TRP A 101 9.23 -2.43 -5.43
CA TRP A 101 10.62 -2.51 -5.01
C TRP A 101 11.30 -1.15 -5.06
N LYS A 102 12.32 -0.94 -4.22
CA LYS A 102 13.07 0.32 -4.23
C LYS A 102 14.03 0.39 -5.42
N SER A 103 14.64 -0.73 -5.75
CA SER A 103 15.53 -0.88 -6.90
C SER A 103 14.77 -1.52 -8.06
N PRO A 104 15.06 -1.20 -9.32
CA PRO A 104 14.51 -1.94 -10.46
C PRO A 104 14.92 -3.42 -10.37
N THR A 105 14.04 -4.32 -10.79
CA THR A 105 14.38 -5.74 -10.94
C THR A 105 15.25 -5.93 -12.18
N THR A 106 16.31 -6.74 -12.04
CA THR A 106 17.10 -7.21 -13.17
C THR A 106 16.48 -8.47 -13.79
N PRO A 107 16.60 -8.70 -15.12
CA PRO A 107 16.06 -9.91 -15.73
C PRO A 107 16.67 -11.18 -15.10
N GLY A 108 15.81 -12.09 -14.64
CA GLY A 108 16.22 -13.32 -13.93
C GLY A 108 16.48 -13.15 -12.43
N GLU A 109 16.28 -11.96 -11.88
CA GLU A 109 16.29 -11.72 -10.44
C GLU A 109 14.94 -12.11 -9.85
N HIS A 110 14.95 -13.06 -8.91
CA HIS A 110 13.74 -13.50 -8.22
C HIS A 110 13.55 -12.71 -6.94
N ARG A 111 12.46 -11.94 -6.87
CA ARG A 111 12.03 -11.25 -5.65
C ARG A 111 10.73 -11.83 -5.15
N PHE A 112 10.60 -11.83 -3.83
CA PHE A 112 9.45 -12.43 -3.17
C PHE A 112 9.11 -11.69 -1.88
N ALA A 113 7.86 -11.84 -1.46
CA ALA A 113 7.37 -11.41 -0.17
C ALA A 113 6.69 -12.60 0.53
N LYS A 114 7.20 -12.97 1.70
CA LYS A 114 6.62 -14.02 2.54
C LYS A 114 5.75 -13.40 3.61
N LEU A 115 4.45 -13.68 3.54
CA LEU A 115 3.47 -13.30 4.54
C LEU A 115 3.23 -14.46 5.51
N THR A 116 3.24 -14.17 6.80
CA THR A 116 2.83 -15.07 7.87
C THR A 116 1.72 -14.42 8.67
N LEU A 117 0.62 -15.14 8.87
CA LEU A 117 -0.57 -14.72 9.62
C LEU A 117 -0.79 -15.64 10.82
N GLU A 118 -1.05 -15.06 11.98
CA GLU A 118 -1.26 -15.78 13.24
C GLU A 118 -2.66 -15.51 13.79
N ALA A 119 -3.69 -15.98 13.08
CA ALA A 119 -5.07 -15.73 13.49
C ALA A 119 -5.39 -16.46 14.83
N PRO A 120 -6.03 -15.80 15.81
CA PRO A 120 -6.31 -16.42 17.11
C PRO A 120 -7.14 -17.71 16.98
N GLY A 121 -6.64 -18.80 17.57
CA GLY A 121 -7.32 -20.09 17.55
C GLY A 121 -7.26 -20.84 16.21
N GLN A 122 -6.53 -20.31 15.22
CA GLN A 122 -6.27 -20.97 13.94
C GLN A 122 -4.78 -21.35 13.81
N PRO A 123 -4.44 -22.33 12.97
CA PRO A 123 -3.04 -22.60 12.61
C PRO A 123 -2.39 -21.37 11.97
N THR A 124 -1.10 -21.16 12.26
CA THR A 124 -0.30 -20.16 11.55
C THR A 124 -0.34 -20.42 10.06
N PHE A 125 -0.70 -19.40 9.30
CA PHE A 125 -0.74 -19.47 7.85
C PHE A 125 0.47 -18.76 7.27
N THR A 126 1.07 -19.34 6.24
CA THR A 126 2.21 -18.74 5.54
C THR A 126 2.01 -18.86 4.05
N HIS A 127 2.24 -17.77 3.35
CA HIS A 127 2.18 -17.69 1.90
C HIS A 127 3.37 -16.89 1.37
N VAL A 128 3.87 -17.27 0.20
CA VAL A 128 4.96 -16.58 -0.48
C VAL A 128 4.40 -16.04 -1.78
N PHE A 129 4.43 -14.73 -1.92
CA PHE A 129 4.13 -14.03 -3.15
C PHE A 129 5.43 -13.85 -3.93
N ASP A 130 5.45 -14.28 -5.18
CA ASP A 130 6.60 -14.16 -6.08
C ASP A 130 6.17 -13.57 -7.43
N ALA A 131 7.04 -12.75 -8.02
CA ALA A 131 6.82 -12.12 -9.32
C ALA A 131 8.15 -11.74 -9.97
N ASP A 132 8.18 -11.65 -11.30
CA ASP A 132 9.36 -11.20 -12.08
C ASP A 132 9.62 -9.67 -12.00
N GLY A 133 8.99 -9.01 -11.03
CA GLY A 133 8.94 -7.56 -10.88
C GLY A 133 8.30 -7.16 -9.56
N ASP A 134 7.61 -6.02 -9.57
CA ASP A 134 6.73 -5.66 -8.46
C ASP A 134 5.67 -6.72 -8.23
N ILE A 135 5.26 -6.88 -6.98
CA ILE A 135 4.18 -7.80 -6.60
C ILE A 135 2.87 -7.00 -6.61
N ASP A 136 1.85 -7.57 -7.21
CA ASP A 136 0.47 -7.11 -7.19
C ASP A 136 -0.43 -8.35 -7.29
N ASP A 137 -0.64 -8.99 -6.15
CA ASP A 137 -1.28 -10.31 -6.08
C ASP A 137 -2.29 -10.37 -4.93
N PHE A 138 -3.19 -11.35 -4.98
CA PHE A 138 -4.24 -11.53 -4.00
C PHE A 138 -4.31 -12.98 -3.52
N LEU A 139 -4.83 -13.15 -2.31
CA LEU A 139 -4.94 -14.44 -1.65
C LEU A 139 -6.25 -14.54 -0.88
N GLU A 140 -6.94 -15.65 -1.10
CA GLU A 140 -8.08 -16.06 -0.27
C GLU A 140 -7.58 -16.91 0.90
N LEU A 141 -8.01 -16.59 2.11
CA LEU A 141 -7.55 -17.27 3.32
C LEU A 141 -8.43 -18.48 3.62
N PRO A 142 -7.84 -19.61 4.03
CA PRO A 142 -8.57 -20.87 4.21
C PRO A 142 -9.36 -20.94 5.54
N PHE A 143 -9.27 -19.96 6.42
CA PHE A 143 -9.96 -19.95 7.72
C PHE A 143 -11.04 -18.87 7.78
N PRO A 144 -12.24 -19.20 8.28
CA PRO A 144 -13.22 -18.19 8.63
C PRO A 144 -12.65 -17.34 9.77
N VAL A 145 -12.68 -16.01 9.62
CA VAL A 145 -12.35 -15.12 10.75
C VAL A 145 -13.52 -15.24 11.72
N SER A 146 -13.27 -15.88 12.86
CA SER A 146 -14.30 -16.25 13.85
C SER A 146 -15.13 -15.04 14.30
N LYS A 147 -16.44 -15.24 14.51
CA LYS A 147 -17.39 -14.25 15.04
C LYS A 147 -17.18 -13.92 16.52
#